data_AF-A0A2Z5YZJ7-F1
#
_entry.id   AF-A0A2Z5YZJ7-F1
#
_cell.length_a   1.000
_cell.length_b   1.000
_cell.length_c   1.000
_cell.angle_alpha   90.00
_cell.angle_beta   90.00
_cell.angle_gamma   90.00
#
_symmetry.space_group_name_H-M   'P 1'
#
loop_
_entity.id
_entity.type
_entity.pdbx_description
1 polymer ?
#
loop_
_entity_poly.entity_id
_entity_poly.type
_entity_poly.pdbx_seq_one_letter_code
_entity_poly.pdbx_strand_id
1 'polypeptide(L)' 'MLGNTPDMIQTGPFGKQINRIYISDGAFDIDREFYLGLLVDRARGRSAMIARFRGR' A
#
# COMPACT_ATOMS: atom_id res chain seq x y z
N MET A 1 18.26 -2.74 -7.67
CA MET A 1 19.01 -2.80 -6.40
C MET A 1 19.25 -1.39 -5.87
N LEU A 2 19.57 -1.23 -4.57
CA LEU A 2 19.77 0.09 -3.95
C LEU A 2 20.74 0.95 -4.77
N GLY A 3 20.39 2.22 -4.98
CA GLY A 3 21.16 3.16 -5.81
C GLY A 3 20.98 2.99 -7.32
N ASN A 4 20.35 1.91 -7.79
CA ASN A 4 20.08 1.69 -9.21
C ASN A 4 18.77 2.38 -9.66
N THR A 5 18.67 2.70 -10.95
CA THR A 5 17.48 3.25 -11.61
C THR A 5 16.99 2.24 -12.65
N PRO A 6 16.22 1.22 -12.26
CA PRO A 6 15.83 0.15 -13.16
C PRO A 6 14.74 0.61 -14.13
N ASP A 7 14.85 0.16 -15.38
CA ASP A 7 13.73 0.16 -16.33
C ASP A 7 12.72 -0.91 -15.90
N MET A 8 11.54 -0.46 -15.47
CA MET A 8 10.46 -1.32 -15.01
C MET A 8 9.16 -0.88 -15.67
N ILE A 9 8.28 -1.84 -15.94
CA ILE A 9 6.95 -1.60 -16.55
C ILE A 9 6.17 -0.49 -15.83
N GLN A 10 6.30 -0.38 -14.50
CA GLN A 10 5.59 0.60 -13.69
C GLN A 10 6.16 2.03 -13.78
N THR A 11 7.47 2.18 -14.03
CA THR A 11 8.18 3.48 -14.03
C THR A 11 8.72 3.88 -15.40
N GLY A 12 8.65 3.00 -16.38
CA GLY A 12 9.16 3.20 -17.74
C GLY A 12 10.69 3.28 -17.82
N PRO A 13 11.22 3.65 -19.01
CA PRO A 13 12.64 3.56 -19.36
C PRO A 13 13.55 4.48 -18.54
N PHE A 14 13.00 5.52 -17.92
CA PHE A 14 13.73 6.44 -17.05
C PHE A 14 13.75 6.00 -15.57
N GLY A 15 13.00 4.95 -15.22
CA GLY A 15 13.01 4.33 -13.90
C GLY A 15 12.77 5.29 -12.73
N LYS A 16 13.08 4.81 -11.53
CA LYS A 16 13.25 5.66 -10.35
C LYS A 16 14.42 5.13 -9.53
N GLN A 17 15.29 6.02 -9.06
CA GLN A 17 16.40 5.62 -8.20
C GLN A 17 15.89 5.00 -6.90
N ILE A 18 16.40 3.82 -6.57
CA ILE A 18 16.04 3.11 -5.33
C ILE A 18 16.84 3.71 -4.18
N ASN A 19 16.19 4.54 -3.35
CA ASN A 19 16.83 5.21 -2.22
C ASN A 19 16.75 4.44 -0.89
N ARG A 20 15.80 3.52 -0.77
CA ARG A 20 15.58 2.76 0.45
C ARG A 20 14.94 1.42 0.15
N ILE A 21 15.40 0.39 0.84
CA ILE A 21 14.82 -0.95 0.85
C ILE A 21 14.30 -1.18 2.27
N TYR A 22 13.01 -1.46 2.39
CA TYR A 22 12.42 -1.88 3.66
C TYR A 22 12.50 -3.41 3.73
N ILE A 23 13.11 -3.92 4.79
CA ILE A 23 13.21 -5.36 5.07
C ILE A 23 12.36 -5.60 6.32
N SER A 24 11.48 -6.58 6.23
CA SER A 24 10.57 -6.97 7.31
C SER A 24 10.46 -8.49 7.32
N ASP A 25 10.20 -9.07 8.49
CA ASP A 25 9.99 -10.51 8.70
C ASP A 25 8.69 -11.06 8.07
N GLY A 26 8.07 -10.30 7.15
CA GLY A 26 6.81 -10.64 6.51
C GLY A 26 5.61 -10.68 7.47
N ALA A 27 4.41 -10.55 6.90
CA ALA A 27 3.18 -10.97 7.57
C ALA A 27 2.77 -12.28 6.89
N PHE A 28 3.42 -13.39 7.25
CA PHE A 28 3.21 -14.67 6.55
C PHE A 28 1.91 -15.37 6.97
N ASP A 29 1.48 -15.22 8.22
CA ASP A 29 0.32 -15.93 8.79
C ASP A 29 -0.92 -15.04 8.91
N ILE A 30 -1.40 -14.49 7.79
CA ILE A 30 -2.65 -13.71 7.77
C ILE A 30 -3.85 -14.67 7.68
N ASP A 31 -4.44 -14.99 8.83
CA ASP A 31 -5.67 -15.81 8.92
C ASP A 31 -6.88 -15.11 8.26
N ARG A 32 -7.02 -13.81 8.48
CA ARG A 32 -8.13 -13.00 7.95
C ARG A 32 -7.68 -11.63 7.47
N GLU A 33 -8.18 -11.26 6.30
CA GLU A 33 -7.94 -9.96 5.68
C GLU A 33 -9.14 -9.03 5.86
N PHE A 34 -8.88 -7.82 6.36
CA PHE A 34 -9.88 -6.78 6.52
C PHE A 34 -9.48 -5.56 5.71
N TYR A 35 -10.46 -4.97 5.01
CA TYR A 35 -10.30 -3.66 4.40
C TYR A 35 -10.81 -2.61 5.39
N LEU A 36 -9.92 -1.71 5.81
CA LEU A 36 -10.23 -0.58 6.67
C LEU A 36 -9.81 0.72 5.96
N GLY A 37 -10.74 1.66 5.83
CA GLY A 37 -10.51 3.00 5.30
C GLY A 37 -10.97 4.05 6.30
N LEU A 38 -10.15 5.07 6.51
CA LEU A 38 -10.48 6.28 7.25
C LEU A 38 -10.40 7.46 6.29
N LEU A 39 -11.49 8.21 6.18
CA LEU A 39 -11.62 9.33 5.26
C LEU A 39 -12.41 10.46 5.92
N VAL A 40 -12.44 11.61 5.26
CA VAL A 40 -13.36 12.70 5.61
C VAL A 40 -14.55 12.63 4.66
N ASP A 41 -15.76 12.48 5.21
CA ASP A 41 -16.99 12.59 4.44
C ASP A 41 -17.20 14.05 4.04
N ARG A 42 -16.98 14.35 2.75
CA ARG A 42 -17.13 15.69 2.18
C ARG A 42 -18.53 16.28 2.31
N ALA A 43 -19.58 15.45 2.41
CA ALA A 43 -20.95 15.93 2.56
C ALA A 43 -21.24 16.38 3.99
N ARG A 44 -20.55 15.78 4.98
CA ARG A 44 -20.79 16.02 6.41
C ARG A 44 -19.65 16.77 7.10
N GLY A 45 -18.50 16.92 6.46
CA GLY A 45 -17.30 17.55 7.01
C GLY A 45 -16.72 16.81 8.22
N ARG A 46 -16.97 15.50 8.34
CA ARG A 46 -16.60 14.68 9.51
C ARG A 46 -15.80 13.45 9.10
N SER A 47 -15.06 12.86 10.04
CA SER A 47 -14.41 11.58 9.82
C SER A 47 -15.45 10.48 9.55
N ALA A 48 -15.12 9.58 8.64
CA ALA A 48 -15.90 8.41 8.30
C ALA A 48 -14.98 7.20 8.21
N MET A 49 -15.49 6.06 8.66
CA MET A 49 -14.81 4.78 8.63
C MET A 49 -15.55 3.82 7.72
N ILE A 50 -14.82 3.17 6.82
CA ILE A 50 -15.31 2.09 5.96
C ILE A 50 -14.59 0.83 6.39
N ALA A 51 -15.34 -0.18 6.83
CA ALA A 51 -14.81 -1.49 7.16
C ALA A 51 -15.51 -2.54 6.30
N ARG A 52 -14.73 -3.41 5.65
CA ARG A 52 -15.25 -4.57 4.92
C ARG A 52 -14.46 -5.80 5.28
N PHE A 53 -15.19 -6.83 5.68
CA PHE A 53 -14.68 -8.18 5.81
C PHE A 53 -14.92 -8.96 4.51
N ARG A 54 -13.89 -9.62 3.99
CA ARG A 54 -14.07 -10.65 2.96
C ARG A 54 -14.00 -12.00 3.66
N GLY A 55 -15.16 -12.52 4.05
CA GLY A 55 -15.28 -13.90 4.52
C GLY A 55 -15.04 -14.88 3.38
N ARG A 56 -14.34 -15.97 3.68
CA ARG A 56 -14.40 -17.20 2.89
C ARG A 56 -15.65 -17.98 3.28
#